data_AF-A0AA39HB08-F1
#
_entry.id   AF-A0AA39HB08-F1
#
_cell.length_a   1.000
_cell.length_b   1.000
_cell.length_c   1.000
_cell.angle_alpha   90.00
_cell.angle_beta   90.00
_cell.angle_gamma   90.00
#
_symmetry.space_group_name_H-M   'P 1'
#
loop_
_entity.id
_entity.type
_entity.pdbx_description
1 polymer ?
#
loop_
_entity_poly.entity_id
_entity_poly.type
_entity_poly.pdbx_seq_one_letter_code
_entity_poly.pdbx_strand_id
1 'polypeptide(L)'
;MFLFMIETASQSPCIWKLHLSSQYHSKLESRVTVKAKSNSACKSSSGRKNSNVLWKECEVIDAASMNWIGICIILCAYGLLKDFRPSEPYLFLYQNQHLNISEDVLNGDVYPYWTYSYLIALVPVFLITDLVLYKPILLLESVCCVAVWLLLIFGRTVWSQQLGQILYGWATAAEVAYIGYMYVKVDRAKFERVTVYTRAALQGSRLLSYLISQPIVIFHWGTYLTLNYISLGSLLLTVIFALLLPNVKWQSVVLRSSQSDEKEDVAMSDDTKKDQPNTYWQFAQWRVTYLWHDAKQVYSNTFMVKWSLWWALTMCGYLQIGNYIQTLWAQVQDTSEQSDVYNGFVEALCPLISGGSILLLQWLKIDWKRWGELWLALAALLDFALLYVLSMANGIWLMYFMYGTYHVLYHIMITVSQYNLATGLVTHSYGFIFGLNTMVALALQSAMTFAVVDKRGLGLPIRTQFIIYAGYHALIALIFLATVIGRFSHRLCRQKTPKTPKDLEESVNLQEVQ
;
A
#
# COMPACT_ATOMS: atom_id res chain seq x y z
N MET A 1 2.90 -24.20 0.40
CA MET A 1 3.15 -23.63 1.74
C MET A 1 3.49 -22.13 1.66
N PHE A 2 2.84 -21.42 0.74
CA PHE A 2 2.58 -19.96 0.75
C PHE A 2 1.14 -19.75 1.27
N LEU A 3 0.77 -20.53 2.30
CA LEU A 3 -0.61 -20.79 2.72
C LEU A 3 -0.87 -20.34 4.17
N PHE A 4 -0.04 -19.47 4.73
CA PHE A 4 -0.22 -19.00 6.11
C PHE A 4 0.36 -17.61 6.39
N MET A 5 0.53 -16.77 5.37
CA MET A 5 1.39 -15.59 5.51
C MET A 5 0.96 -14.38 4.68
N ILE A 6 -0.34 -14.10 4.74
CA ILE A 6 -0.82 -12.75 4.48
C ILE A 6 -1.70 -12.38 5.68
N GLU A 7 -1.02 -12.30 6.83
CA GLU A 7 -1.55 -11.91 8.14
C GLU A 7 -1.17 -10.45 8.48
N THR A 8 -0.58 -9.68 7.55
CA THR A 8 -0.11 -8.30 7.84
C THR A 8 -0.52 -7.25 6.80
N ALA A 9 -1.79 -7.26 6.42
CA ALA A 9 -2.51 -6.04 5.98
C ALA A 9 -4.03 -6.06 6.26
N SER A 10 -4.52 -7.04 7.02
CA SER A 10 -5.88 -7.08 7.59
C SER A 10 -5.94 -8.19 8.64
N GLN A 11 -5.42 -7.93 9.83
CA GLN A 11 -5.83 -8.66 11.03
C GLN A 11 -5.91 -7.72 12.23
N SER A 12 -7.15 -7.45 12.65
CA SER A 12 -7.50 -7.15 14.04
C SER A 12 -8.04 -8.44 14.68
N PRO A 13 -7.87 -8.66 16.00
CA PRO A 13 -7.75 -9.98 16.61
C PRO A 13 -9.07 -10.51 17.20
N CYS A 14 -9.39 -11.80 17.01
CA CYS A 14 -10.16 -12.59 17.98
C CYS A 14 -10.07 -14.10 17.72
N ILE A 15 -9.14 -14.74 18.44
CA ILE A 15 -9.26 -16.04 19.14
C ILE A 15 -9.87 -17.22 18.36
N TRP A 16 -8.98 -18.15 18.00
CA TRP A 16 -9.30 -19.54 17.65
C TRP A 16 -9.75 -20.33 18.90
N LYS A 17 -11.02 -20.73 18.95
CA LYS A 17 -11.48 -21.92 19.66
C LYS A 17 -12.17 -22.86 18.66
N LEU A 18 -11.54 -24.00 18.41
CA LEU A 18 -12.11 -25.12 17.68
C LEU A 18 -13.24 -25.75 18.51
N HIS A 19 -14.47 -25.71 18.00
CA HIS A 19 -15.46 -26.73 18.31
C HIS A 19 -16.31 -27.03 17.08
N LEU A 20 -16.15 -28.27 16.58
CA LEU A 20 -17.06 -28.92 15.64
C LEU A 20 -18.43 -29.07 16.31
N SER A 21 -19.51 -28.69 15.62
CA SER A 21 -20.80 -29.33 15.83
C SER A 21 -21.75 -29.13 14.65
N SER A 22 -22.37 -30.24 14.29
CA SER A 22 -23.41 -30.47 13.30
C SER A 22 -24.65 -29.61 13.55
N GLN A 23 -24.99 -28.71 12.62
CA GLN A 23 -26.36 -28.21 12.44
C GLN A 23 -26.59 -27.56 11.06
N TYR A 24 -26.12 -28.22 10.01
CA TYR A 24 -26.51 -27.94 8.63
C TYR A 24 -27.57 -28.98 8.22
N HIS A 25 -28.86 -28.71 8.49
CA HIS A 25 -29.94 -29.32 7.67
C HIS A 25 -31.36 -28.74 7.84
N SER A 26 -31.66 -27.90 8.84
CA SER A 26 -33.07 -27.44 9.07
C SER A 26 -33.40 -26.02 8.60
N LYS A 27 -32.45 -25.25 8.03
CA LYS A 27 -32.64 -23.82 7.70
C LYS A 27 -32.96 -23.52 6.23
N LEU A 28 -33.15 -24.55 5.40
CA LEU A 28 -33.46 -24.40 3.97
C LEU A 28 -34.96 -24.36 3.65
N GLU A 29 -35.83 -24.86 4.53
CA GLU A 29 -37.28 -24.89 4.26
C GLU A 29 -38.02 -23.60 4.64
N SER A 30 -37.47 -22.77 5.54
CA SER A 30 -38.10 -21.49 5.93
C SER A 30 -37.90 -20.35 4.93
N ARG A 31 -37.01 -20.52 3.93
CA ARG A 31 -36.73 -19.48 2.91
C ARG A 31 -37.69 -19.50 1.72
N VAL A 32 -38.47 -20.56 1.54
CA VAL A 32 -39.43 -20.67 0.43
C VAL A 32 -40.79 -20.03 0.78
N THR A 33 -41.19 -20.05 2.06
CA THR A 33 -42.48 -19.50 2.51
C THR A 33 -42.51 -17.97 2.65
N VAL A 34 -41.36 -17.31 2.83
CA VAL A 34 -41.28 -15.83 2.87
C VAL A 34 -41.42 -15.21 1.48
N LYS A 35 -41.02 -15.93 0.42
CA LYS A 35 -41.05 -15.45 -0.97
C LYS A 35 -42.48 -15.29 -1.52
N ALA A 36 -43.45 -16.00 -0.93
CA ALA A 36 -44.86 -15.92 -1.34
C ALA A 36 -45.63 -14.75 -0.70
N LYS A 37 -45.27 -14.32 0.53
CA LYS A 37 -45.96 -13.22 1.24
C LYS A 37 -45.51 -11.81 0.83
N SER A 38 -44.35 -11.67 0.20
CA SER A 38 -43.84 -10.36 -0.25
C SER A 38 -44.52 -9.84 -1.52
N ASN A 39 -45.02 -10.72 -2.39
CA ASN A 39 -45.59 -10.31 -3.68
C ASN A 39 -47.03 -9.78 -3.60
N SER A 40 -47.73 -9.98 -2.48
CA SER A 40 -49.11 -9.49 -2.31
C SER A 40 -49.21 -8.07 -1.72
N ALA A 41 -48.11 -7.49 -1.22
CA ALA A 41 -48.11 -6.16 -0.60
C ALA A 41 -47.73 -5.01 -1.55
N CYS A 42 -47.34 -5.30 -2.80
CA CYS A 42 -46.77 -4.31 -3.74
C CYS A 42 -47.81 -3.61 -4.64
N LYS A 43 -49.10 -3.61 -4.27
CA LYS A 43 -50.16 -2.90 -4.99
C LYS A 43 -50.95 -1.99 -4.05
N SER A 44 -50.30 -1.01 -3.44
CA SER A 44 -50.93 0.14 -2.79
C SER A 44 -49.87 1.07 -2.20
N SER A 45 -50.10 2.38 -2.32
CA SER A 45 -49.31 3.52 -1.81
C SER A 45 -48.21 4.08 -2.71
N SER A 46 -48.63 5.06 -3.51
CA SER A 46 -47.84 6.20 -3.94
C SER A 46 -47.56 7.12 -2.74
N GLY A 47 -46.34 7.67 -2.65
CA GLY A 47 -45.99 8.75 -1.72
C GLY A 47 -45.03 8.35 -0.60
N ARG A 48 -43.79 8.87 -0.69
CA ARG A 48 -42.73 8.90 0.34
C ARG A 48 -42.28 7.52 0.85
N LYS A 49 -41.33 6.88 0.14
CA LYS A 49 -40.64 5.66 0.61
C LYS A 49 -40.06 5.90 2.01
N ASN A 50 -40.58 5.17 2.99
CA ASN A 50 -40.11 5.19 4.37
C ASN A 50 -38.64 4.73 4.40
N SER A 51 -37.75 5.42 5.14
CA SER A 51 -36.30 5.10 5.15
C SER A 51 -36.04 3.62 5.46
N ASN A 52 -36.81 3.05 6.38
CA ASN A 52 -36.78 1.62 6.73
C ASN A 52 -37.08 0.67 5.57
N VAL A 53 -37.84 1.10 4.55
CA VAL A 53 -38.12 0.32 3.34
C VAL A 53 -36.94 0.37 2.37
N LEU A 54 -36.28 1.52 2.23
CA LEU A 54 -35.06 1.68 1.42
C LEU A 54 -33.88 0.85 1.97
N TRP A 55 -33.74 0.80 3.30
CA TRP A 55 -32.70 0.00 3.96
C TRP A 55 -32.97 -1.51 3.82
N LYS A 56 -34.24 -1.95 3.99
CA LYS A 56 -34.64 -3.34 3.70
C LYS A 56 -34.44 -3.74 2.24
N GLU A 57 -34.73 -2.85 1.29
CA GLU A 57 -34.44 -3.08 -0.12
C GLU A 57 -32.92 -3.23 -0.37
N CYS A 58 -32.06 -2.49 0.34
CA CYS A 58 -30.60 -2.66 0.25
C CYS A 58 -30.12 -4.00 0.83
N GLU A 59 -30.62 -4.42 1.98
CA GLU A 59 -30.28 -5.74 2.57
C GLU A 59 -30.66 -6.90 1.63
N VAL A 60 -31.82 -6.82 0.98
CA VAL A 60 -32.29 -7.83 0.02
C VAL A 60 -31.44 -7.85 -1.26
N ILE A 61 -30.97 -6.68 -1.72
CA ILE A 61 -30.12 -6.60 -2.92
C ILE A 61 -28.69 -7.04 -2.62
N ASP A 62 -28.15 -6.78 -1.44
CA ASP A 62 -26.85 -7.34 -1.01
C ASP A 62 -26.92 -8.88 -0.96
N ALA A 63 -28.06 -9.46 -0.60
CA ALA A 63 -28.29 -10.90 -0.67
C ALA A 63 -28.43 -11.45 -2.11
N ALA A 64 -28.71 -10.60 -3.10
CA ALA A 64 -28.78 -10.93 -4.52
C ALA A 64 -27.46 -10.64 -5.29
N SER A 65 -26.42 -10.21 -4.58
CA SER A 65 -25.11 -9.94 -5.16
C SER A 65 -24.39 -11.22 -5.59
N MET A 66 -23.48 -11.12 -6.57
CA MET A 66 -22.63 -12.24 -6.99
C MET A 66 -21.99 -12.92 -5.79
N ASN A 67 -21.93 -14.26 -5.79
CA ASN A 67 -21.24 -15.03 -4.76
C ASN A 67 -19.83 -14.45 -4.53
N TRP A 68 -19.42 -14.29 -3.27
CA TRP A 68 -18.13 -13.72 -2.87
C TRP A 68 -16.95 -14.41 -3.57
N ILE A 69 -17.08 -15.70 -3.91
CA ILE A 69 -16.09 -16.45 -4.70
C ILE A 69 -15.94 -15.84 -6.09
N GLY A 70 -17.04 -15.54 -6.78
CA GLY A 70 -17.02 -14.89 -8.09
C GLY A 70 -16.40 -13.49 -8.03
N ILE A 71 -16.73 -12.71 -7.01
CA ILE A 71 -16.11 -11.39 -6.77
C ILE A 71 -14.59 -11.56 -6.54
N CYS A 72 -14.19 -12.53 -5.73
CA CYS A 72 -12.78 -12.81 -5.45
C CYS A 72 -12.02 -13.23 -6.71
N ILE A 73 -12.61 -14.08 -7.55
CA ILE A 73 -11.99 -14.51 -8.83
C ILE A 73 -11.78 -13.31 -9.75
N ILE A 74 -12.80 -12.47 -9.92
CA ILE A 74 -12.70 -11.26 -10.77
C ILE A 74 -11.63 -10.32 -10.20
N LEU A 75 -11.58 -10.11 -8.88
CA LEU A 75 -10.56 -9.27 -8.25
C LEU A 75 -9.15 -9.82 -8.39
N CYS A 76 -8.97 -11.13 -8.25
CA CYS A 76 -7.67 -11.77 -8.45
C CYS A 76 -7.24 -11.71 -9.92
N ALA A 77 -8.17 -11.92 -10.86
CA ALA A 77 -7.89 -11.79 -12.29
C ALA A 77 -7.53 -10.35 -12.67
N TYR A 78 -8.26 -9.36 -12.14
CA TYR A 78 -7.93 -7.95 -12.29
C TYR A 78 -6.53 -7.65 -11.73
N GLY A 79 -6.24 -8.08 -10.49
CA GLY A 79 -4.93 -7.88 -9.87
C GLY A 79 -3.79 -8.56 -10.62
N LEU A 80 -4.02 -9.79 -11.12
CA LEU A 80 -3.06 -10.49 -11.95
C LEU A 80 -2.77 -9.71 -13.23
N LEU A 81 -3.80 -9.35 -14.00
CA LEU A 81 -3.61 -8.66 -15.27
C LEU A 81 -3.01 -7.27 -15.09
N LYS A 82 -3.43 -6.52 -14.07
CA LYS A 82 -2.98 -5.14 -13.88
C LYS A 82 -1.49 -5.07 -13.58
N ASP A 83 -0.92 -6.05 -12.87
CA ASP A 83 0.50 -6.05 -12.48
C ASP A 83 1.36 -6.95 -13.39
N PHE A 84 0.77 -7.52 -14.45
CA PHE A 84 1.50 -8.34 -15.42
C PHE A 84 2.21 -7.46 -16.45
N ARG A 85 3.27 -6.76 -16.05
CA ARG A 85 3.96 -5.77 -16.91
C ARG A 85 5.42 -6.17 -17.16
N PRO A 86 5.70 -7.07 -18.13
CA PRO A 86 7.05 -7.59 -18.34
C PRO A 86 8.04 -6.53 -18.84
N SER A 87 7.55 -5.36 -19.25
CA SER A 87 8.37 -4.21 -19.64
C SER A 87 8.99 -3.45 -18.46
N GLU A 88 8.42 -3.52 -17.25
CA GLU A 88 8.85 -2.67 -16.11
C GLU A 88 10.34 -2.81 -15.75
N PRO A 89 10.95 -4.01 -15.69
CA PRO A 89 12.38 -4.15 -15.35
C PRO A 89 13.34 -3.54 -16.39
N TYR A 90 12.84 -3.22 -17.58
CA TYR A 90 13.62 -2.72 -18.71
C TYR A 90 13.11 -1.36 -19.20
N LEU A 91 12.26 -0.67 -18.43
CA LEU A 91 11.64 0.58 -18.86
C LEU A 91 12.67 1.65 -19.20
N PHE A 92 13.68 1.81 -18.35
CA PHE A 92 14.77 2.75 -18.63
C PHE A 92 15.52 2.39 -19.92
N LEU A 93 15.92 1.12 -20.06
CA LEU A 93 16.65 0.65 -21.24
C LEU A 93 15.83 0.77 -22.52
N TYR A 94 14.51 0.54 -22.44
CA TYR A 94 13.60 0.80 -23.55
C TYR A 94 13.63 2.28 -23.97
N GLN A 95 13.47 3.20 -23.02
CA GLN A 95 13.44 4.63 -23.35
C GLN A 95 14.81 5.14 -23.82
N ASN A 96 15.90 4.63 -23.28
CA ASN A 96 17.26 5.01 -23.67
C ASN A 96 17.64 4.40 -25.03
N GLN A 97 17.54 3.08 -25.19
CA GLN A 97 18.06 2.36 -26.36
C GLN A 97 17.07 2.25 -27.52
N HIS A 98 15.76 2.23 -27.27
CA HIS A 98 14.75 2.13 -28.33
C HIS A 98 14.18 3.49 -28.74
N LEU A 99 13.87 4.36 -27.77
CA LEU A 99 13.38 5.72 -28.06
C LEU A 99 14.52 6.73 -28.29
N ASN A 100 15.78 6.35 -28.03
CA ASN A 100 16.97 7.19 -28.17
C ASN A 100 16.89 8.49 -27.35
N ILE A 101 16.35 8.41 -26.13
CA ILE A 101 16.30 9.53 -25.20
C ILE A 101 17.47 9.40 -24.22
N SER A 102 18.37 10.40 -24.20
CA SER A 102 19.55 10.39 -23.33
C SER A 102 19.21 10.21 -21.85
N GLU A 103 20.08 9.53 -21.12
CA GLU A 103 20.02 9.33 -19.66
C GLU A 103 19.72 10.64 -18.90
N ASP A 104 20.45 11.72 -19.20
CA ASP A 104 20.27 13.02 -18.53
C ASP A 104 18.88 13.61 -18.70
N VAL A 105 18.25 13.41 -19.86
CA VAL A 105 16.89 13.86 -20.14
C VAL A 105 15.87 12.95 -19.43
N LEU A 106 16.06 11.64 -19.45
CA LEU A 106 15.16 10.72 -18.74
C LEU A 106 15.16 11.01 -17.24
N ASN A 107 16.35 11.08 -16.65
CA ASN A 107 16.57 11.30 -15.24
C ASN A 107 16.07 12.69 -14.79
N GLY A 108 16.47 13.75 -15.49
CA GLY A 108 16.25 15.13 -15.04
C GLY A 108 14.96 15.79 -15.55
N ASP A 109 14.42 15.35 -16.69
CA ASP A 109 13.27 16.01 -17.34
C ASP A 109 12.04 15.11 -17.51
N VAL A 110 12.16 13.78 -17.41
CA VAL A 110 11.03 12.86 -17.61
C VAL A 110 10.55 12.28 -16.28
N TYR A 111 11.39 11.53 -15.57
CA TYR A 111 11.00 10.84 -14.33
C TYR A 111 10.50 11.72 -13.19
N PRO A 112 10.97 12.98 -13.00
CA PRO A 112 10.44 13.86 -11.95
C PRO A 112 8.93 14.09 -12.06
N TYR A 113 8.38 14.07 -13.28
CA TYR A 113 6.95 14.29 -13.50
C TYR A 113 6.08 13.22 -12.83
N TRP A 114 6.56 11.98 -12.69
CA TRP A 114 5.81 10.95 -11.97
C TRP A 114 5.70 11.30 -10.49
N THR A 115 6.81 11.68 -9.85
CA THR A 115 6.83 12.05 -8.42
C THR A 115 5.86 13.20 -8.14
N TYR A 116 5.92 14.28 -8.93
CA TYR A 116 5.02 15.43 -8.74
C TYR A 116 3.57 15.09 -9.02
N SER A 117 3.31 14.38 -10.12
CA SER A 117 1.96 13.97 -10.50
C SER A 117 1.36 13.04 -9.46
N TYR A 118 2.14 12.12 -8.92
CA TYR A 118 1.68 11.18 -7.88
C TYR A 118 1.26 11.93 -6.61
N LEU A 119 2.06 12.90 -6.13
CA LEU A 119 1.65 13.73 -4.99
C LEU A 119 0.34 14.47 -5.26
N ILE A 120 0.23 15.13 -6.42
CA ILE A 120 -0.96 15.92 -6.80
C ILE A 120 -2.18 15.02 -6.93
N ALA A 121 -2.04 13.83 -7.53
CA ALA A 121 -3.14 12.89 -7.76
C ALA A 121 -3.55 12.15 -6.48
N LEU A 122 -2.62 11.88 -5.56
CA LEU A 122 -2.91 11.15 -4.33
C LEU A 122 -3.96 11.89 -3.49
N VAL A 123 -3.86 13.21 -3.33
CA VAL A 123 -4.78 14.01 -2.50
C VAL A 123 -6.25 13.85 -2.93
N PRO A 124 -6.65 14.15 -4.18
CA PRO A 124 -8.03 14.00 -4.62
C PRO A 124 -8.45 12.53 -4.68
N VAL A 125 -7.60 11.63 -5.17
CA VAL A 125 -7.95 10.20 -5.25
C VAL A 125 -8.24 9.64 -3.87
N PHE A 126 -7.37 9.89 -2.90
CA PHE A 126 -7.54 9.41 -1.53
C PHE A 126 -8.83 9.92 -0.88
N LEU A 127 -9.18 11.20 -1.05
CA LEU A 127 -10.39 11.78 -0.46
C LEU A 127 -11.68 11.37 -1.18
N ILE A 128 -11.62 11.22 -2.51
CA ILE A 128 -12.80 11.02 -3.36
C ILE A 128 -13.11 9.53 -3.53
N THR A 129 -12.14 8.62 -3.34
CA THR A 129 -12.35 7.17 -3.57
C THR A 129 -13.56 6.60 -2.83
N ASP A 130 -13.71 6.91 -1.54
CA ASP A 130 -14.87 6.50 -0.72
C ASP A 130 -16.17 7.17 -1.23
N LEU A 131 -16.09 8.40 -1.73
CA LEU A 131 -17.22 9.15 -2.25
C LEU A 131 -17.71 8.56 -3.59
N VAL A 132 -16.83 8.30 -4.55
CA VAL A 132 -17.19 7.75 -5.86
C VAL A 132 -17.39 6.23 -5.86
N LEU A 133 -17.32 5.60 -4.68
CA LEU A 133 -17.61 4.18 -4.48
C LEU A 133 -16.64 3.26 -5.26
N TYR A 134 -15.35 3.63 -5.24
CA TYR A 134 -14.17 2.86 -5.69
C TYR A 134 -14.09 2.47 -7.18
N LYS A 135 -15.15 1.91 -7.79
CA LYS A 135 -15.14 1.40 -9.16
C LYS A 135 -14.70 2.45 -10.21
N PRO A 136 -15.15 3.72 -10.15
CA PRO A 136 -14.66 4.75 -11.07
C PRO A 136 -13.15 4.99 -10.97
N ILE A 137 -12.57 4.88 -9.77
CA ILE A 137 -11.13 5.04 -9.56
C ILE A 137 -10.36 3.83 -10.12
N LEU A 138 -10.90 2.60 -10.02
CA LEU A 138 -10.31 1.43 -10.66
C LEU A 138 -10.33 1.49 -12.19
N LEU A 139 -11.40 2.07 -12.76
CA LEU A 139 -11.45 2.33 -14.19
C LEU A 139 -10.47 3.42 -14.59
N LEU A 140 -10.35 4.48 -13.79
CA LEU A 140 -9.34 5.53 -13.99
C LEU A 140 -7.92 4.96 -13.98
N GLU A 141 -7.57 4.13 -13.00
CA GLU A 141 -6.27 3.42 -12.93
C GLU A 141 -5.99 2.66 -14.23
N SER A 142 -6.96 1.83 -14.64
CA SER A 142 -6.80 0.94 -15.79
C SER A 142 -6.65 1.72 -17.11
N VAL A 143 -7.44 2.78 -17.28
CA VAL A 143 -7.39 3.65 -18.47
C VAL A 143 -6.08 4.46 -18.50
N CYS A 144 -5.66 5.01 -17.36
CA CYS A 144 -4.38 5.70 -17.24
C CYS A 144 -3.22 4.75 -17.58
N CYS A 145 -3.20 3.53 -17.05
CA CYS A 145 -2.19 2.52 -17.40
C CYS A 145 -2.18 2.21 -18.91
N VAL A 146 -3.34 1.98 -19.54
CA VAL A 146 -3.38 1.77 -21.00
C VAL A 146 -2.81 2.97 -21.75
N ALA A 147 -3.19 4.19 -21.36
CA ALA A 147 -2.67 5.41 -21.98
C ALA A 147 -1.15 5.56 -21.82
N VAL A 148 -0.59 5.22 -20.66
CA VAL A 148 0.87 5.21 -20.42
C VAL A 148 1.56 4.27 -21.39
N TRP A 149 1.08 3.03 -21.55
CA TRP A 149 1.72 2.06 -22.45
C TRP A 149 1.52 2.40 -23.93
N LEU A 150 0.41 3.04 -24.29
CA LEU A 150 0.23 3.61 -25.64
C LEU A 150 1.23 4.74 -25.90
N LEU A 151 1.47 5.62 -24.92
CA LEU A 151 2.47 6.69 -25.03
C LEU A 151 3.89 6.13 -25.07
N LEU A 152 4.20 5.05 -24.34
CA LEU A 152 5.49 4.38 -24.43
C LEU A 152 5.75 3.82 -25.84
N ILE A 153 4.75 3.16 -26.44
CA ILE A 153 4.89 2.49 -27.74
C ILE A 153 4.86 3.48 -28.92
N PHE A 154 3.92 4.42 -28.91
CA PHE A 154 3.65 5.32 -30.03
C PHE A 154 4.22 6.73 -29.85
N GLY A 155 4.47 7.15 -28.61
CA GLY A 155 5.06 8.44 -28.29
C GLY A 155 6.58 8.40 -28.38
N ARG A 156 7.15 9.19 -29.30
CA ARG A 156 8.62 9.26 -29.50
C ARG A 156 9.26 10.53 -28.95
N THR A 157 8.47 11.46 -28.45
CA THR A 157 8.98 12.75 -27.97
C THR A 157 9.16 12.75 -26.46
N VAL A 158 10.09 13.54 -25.95
CA VAL A 158 10.28 13.74 -24.49
C VAL A 158 8.97 14.15 -23.83
N TRP A 159 8.20 15.05 -24.46
CA TRP A 159 6.89 15.47 -23.96
C TRP A 159 5.91 14.29 -23.85
N SER A 160 5.87 13.37 -24.81
CA SER A 160 5.00 12.19 -24.71
C SER A 160 5.38 11.28 -23.53
N GLN A 161 6.66 11.19 -23.22
CA GLN A 161 7.16 10.44 -22.06
C GLN A 161 6.83 11.15 -20.75
N GLN A 162 6.94 12.49 -20.69
CA GLN A 162 6.50 13.29 -19.55
C GLN A 162 5.00 13.13 -19.30
N LEU A 163 4.17 13.18 -20.35
CA LEU A 163 2.74 12.93 -20.23
C LEU A 163 2.47 11.50 -19.73
N GLY A 164 3.25 10.52 -20.21
CA GLY A 164 3.23 9.16 -19.67
C GLY A 164 3.49 9.12 -18.17
N GLN A 165 4.54 9.79 -17.69
CA GLN A 165 4.86 9.86 -16.25
C GLN A 165 3.75 10.56 -15.44
N ILE A 166 3.13 11.61 -16.00
CA ILE A 166 1.98 12.28 -15.37
C ILE A 166 0.83 11.27 -15.20
N LEU A 167 0.42 10.60 -16.27
CA LEU A 167 -0.68 9.63 -16.23
C LEU A 167 -0.34 8.43 -15.34
N TYR A 168 0.92 8.02 -15.30
CA TYR A 168 1.36 6.95 -14.40
C TYR A 168 1.24 7.36 -12.93
N GLY A 169 1.56 8.61 -12.58
CA GLY A 169 1.34 9.14 -11.23
C GLY A 169 -0.13 9.08 -10.79
N TRP A 170 -1.07 9.35 -11.71
CA TRP A 170 -2.51 9.17 -11.46
C TRP A 170 -2.90 7.70 -11.30
N ALA A 171 -2.34 6.80 -12.12
CA ALA A 171 -2.57 5.37 -11.98
C ALA A 171 -2.05 4.84 -10.64
N THR A 172 -0.84 5.23 -10.22
CA THR A 172 -0.26 4.85 -8.92
C THR A 172 -1.10 5.37 -7.75
N ALA A 173 -1.64 6.59 -7.84
CA ALA A 173 -2.57 7.11 -6.84
C ALA A 173 -3.87 6.29 -6.74
N ALA A 174 -4.41 5.87 -7.89
CA ALA A 174 -5.66 5.13 -7.99
C ALA A 174 -5.61 3.70 -7.41
N GLU A 175 -4.41 3.11 -7.24
CA GLU A 175 -4.24 1.76 -6.70
C GLU A 175 -4.85 1.58 -5.28
N VAL A 176 -4.95 2.66 -4.49
CA VAL A 176 -5.56 2.63 -3.15
C VAL A 176 -7.03 2.16 -3.22
N ALA A 177 -7.73 2.44 -4.33
CA ALA A 177 -9.11 2.02 -4.52
C ALA A 177 -9.28 0.49 -4.64
N TYR A 178 -8.24 -0.24 -5.07
CA TYR A 178 -8.32 -1.69 -5.22
C TYR A 178 -8.50 -2.39 -3.88
N ILE A 179 -7.70 -1.99 -2.89
CA ILE A 179 -7.78 -2.52 -1.54
C ILE A 179 -9.10 -2.09 -0.88
N GLY A 180 -9.51 -0.84 -1.05
CA GLY A 180 -10.78 -0.33 -0.51
C GLY A 180 -12.01 -1.05 -1.08
N TYR A 181 -12.05 -1.26 -2.40
CA TYR A 181 -13.14 -1.95 -3.07
C TYR A 181 -13.32 -3.38 -2.55
N MET A 182 -12.21 -4.10 -2.32
CA MET A 182 -12.23 -5.46 -1.79
C MET A 182 -12.94 -5.52 -0.44
N TYR A 183 -12.61 -4.63 0.50
CA TYR A 183 -13.21 -4.62 1.85
C TYR A 183 -14.67 -4.18 1.85
N VAL A 184 -15.09 -3.38 0.89
CA VAL A 184 -16.50 -2.97 0.79
C VAL A 184 -17.39 -4.04 0.18
N LYS A 185 -16.87 -4.85 -0.75
CA LYS A 185 -17.66 -5.88 -1.46
C LYS A 185 -17.72 -7.23 -0.78
N VAL A 186 -16.74 -7.56 0.04
CA VAL A 186 -16.65 -8.88 0.68
C VAL A 186 -17.16 -8.78 2.11
N ASP A 187 -17.72 -9.86 2.65
CA ASP A 187 -18.12 -9.87 4.06
C ASP A 187 -16.91 -9.97 4.99
N ARG A 188 -16.99 -9.35 6.17
CA ARG A 188 -15.89 -9.31 7.15
C ARG A 188 -15.32 -10.70 7.47
N ALA A 189 -16.18 -11.71 7.56
CA ALA A 189 -15.79 -13.10 7.83
C ALA A 189 -14.88 -13.72 6.74
N LYS A 190 -14.70 -13.06 5.60
CA LYS A 190 -13.88 -13.50 4.46
C LYS A 190 -12.73 -12.54 4.15
N PHE A 191 -12.56 -11.44 4.88
CA PHE A 191 -11.52 -10.43 4.62
C PHE A 191 -10.12 -11.00 4.58
N GLU A 192 -9.77 -11.83 5.56
CA GLU A 192 -8.46 -12.50 5.61
C GLU A 192 -8.20 -13.29 4.33
N ARG A 193 -9.11 -14.20 3.96
CA ARG A 193 -8.97 -15.06 2.77
C ARG A 193 -8.86 -14.26 1.48
N VAL A 194 -9.74 -13.27 1.27
CA VAL A 194 -9.71 -12.49 0.03
C VAL A 194 -8.48 -11.58 -0.02
N THR A 195 -8.04 -11.03 1.11
CA THR A 195 -6.79 -10.26 1.18
C THR A 195 -5.60 -11.13 0.81
N VAL A 196 -5.51 -12.35 1.35
CA VAL A 196 -4.46 -13.32 1.01
C VAL A 196 -4.45 -13.61 -0.49
N TYR A 197 -5.61 -13.96 -1.07
CA TYR A 197 -5.68 -14.34 -2.48
C TYR A 197 -5.36 -13.18 -3.43
N THR A 198 -5.90 -11.99 -3.18
CA THR A 198 -5.65 -10.81 -4.03
C THR A 198 -4.20 -10.34 -3.96
N ARG A 199 -3.60 -10.32 -2.77
CA ARG A 199 -2.19 -9.97 -2.60
C ARG A 199 -1.26 -11.01 -3.24
N ALA A 200 -1.57 -12.30 -3.10
CA ALA A 200 -0.83 -13.36 -3.80
C ALA A 200 -0.94 -13.23 -5.32
N ALA A 201 -2.12 -12.86 -5.84
CA ALA A 201 -2.33 -12.56 -7.25
C ALA A 201 -1.46 -11.40 -7.74
N LEU A 202 -1.43 -10.26 -7.02
CA LEU A 202 -0.61 -9.09 -7.38
C LEU A 202 0.89 -9.43 -7.44
N GLN A 203 1.42 -10.05 -6.38
CA GLN A 203 2.85 -10.37 -6.32
C GLN A 203 3.23 -11.53 -7.24
N GLY A 204 2.37 -12.54 -7.34
CA GLY A 204 2.54 -13.64 -8.28
C GLY A 204 2.56 -13.16 -9.73
N SER A 205 1.79 -12.10 -10.03
CA SER A 205 1.83 -11.46 -11.35
C SER A 205 3.18 -10.84 -11.65
N ARG A 206 3.68 -9.97 -10.77
CA ARG A 206 5.00 -9.33 -10.95
C ARG A 206 6.11 -10.36 -11.11
N LEU A 207 6.12 -11.37 -10.24
CA LEU A 207 7.05 -12.49 -10.31
C LEU A 207 6.99 -13.19 -11.68
N LEU A 208 5.79 -13.60 -12.11
CA LEU A 208 5.60 -14.29 -13.39
C LEU A 208 6.00 -13.39 -14.56
N SER A 209 5.63 -12.12 -14.50
CA SER A 209 5.90 -11.12 -15.51
C SER A 209 7.40 -10.92 -15.72
N TYR A 210 8.14 -10.74 -14.64
CA TYR A 210 9.58 -10.51 -14.68
C TYR A 210 10.35 -11.79 -15.05
N LEU A 211 9.92 -12.95 -14.55
CA LEU A 211 10.47 -14.26 -14.96
C LEU A 211 10.22 -14.60 -16.43
N ILE A 212 9.10 -14.13 -17.03
CA ILE A 212 8.83 -14.30 -18.46
C ILE A 212 9.65 -13.30 -19.29
N SER A 213 9.78 -12.07 -18.81
CA SER A 213 10.51 -11.01 -19.53
C SER A 213 11.99 -11.34 -19.73
N GLN A 214 12.61 -12.01 -18.76
CA GLN A 214 14.05 -12.25 -18.75
C GLN A 214 14.53 -13.24 -19.84
N PRO A 215 13.92 -14.43 -20.02
CA PRO A 215 14.21 -15.30 -21.16
C PRO A 215 13.97 -14.63 -22.51
N ILE A 216 12.94 -13.79 -22.64
CA ILE A 216 12.64 -13.10 -23.90
C ILE A 216 13.82 -12.20 -24.31
N VAL A 217 14.46 -11.54 -23.35
CA VAL A 217 15.62 -10.66 -23.57
C VAL A 217 16.90 -11.47 -23.81
N ILE A 218 17.23 -12.43 -22.93
CA ILE A 218 18.49 -13.21 -23.01
C ILE A 218 18.53 -14.09 -24.27
N PHE A 219 17.44 -14.79 -24.59
CA PHE A 219 17.41 -15.67 -25.77
C PHE A 219 17.09 -14.92 -27.06
N HIS A 220 16.98 -13.58 -27.01
CA HIS A 220 16.60 -12.74 -28.14
C HIS A 220 15.30 -13.18 -28.85
N TRP A 221 14.34 -13.75 -28.10
CA TRP A 221 13.01 -14.10 -28.63
C TRP A 221 12.16 -12.86 -28.94
N GLY A 222 12.53 -11.72 -28.38
CA GLY A 222 11.89 -10.44 -28.63
C GLY A 222 12.78 -9.29 -28.21
N THR A 223 12.27 -8.07 -28.38
CA THR A 223 12.94 -6.84 -27.97
C THR A 223 12.22 -6.20 -26.78
N TYR A 224 12.77 -5.13 -26.21
CA TYR A 224 12.05 -4.33 -25.21
C TYR A 224 10.71 -3.79 -25.73
N LEU A 225 10.58 -3.54 -27.05
CA LEU A 225 9.30 -3.18 -27.66
C LEU A 225 8.30 -4.34 -27.58
N THR A 226 8.74 -5.58 -27.79
CA THR A 226 7.90 -6.79 -27.62
C THR A 226 7.35 -6.87 -26.20
N LEU A 227 8.17 -6.59 -25.18
CA LEU A 227 7.72 -6.58 -23.78
C LEU A 227 6.65 -5.51 -23.52
N ASN A 228 6.77 -4.34 -24.15
CA ASN A 228 5.76 -3.28 -24.07
C ASN A 228 4.43 -3.71 -24.72
N TYR A 229 4.46 -4.40 -25.86
CA TYR A 229 3.24 -4.96 -26.46
C TYR A 229 2.55 -6.01 -25.58
N ILE A 230 3.33 -6.91 -24.95
CA ILE A 230 2.78 -7.91 -24.02
C ILE A 230 2.14 -7.21 -22.81
N SER A 231 2.82 -6.20 -22.26
CA SER A 231 2.32 -5.40 -21.14
C SER A 231 1.02 -4.68 -21.52
N LEU A 232 0.96 -4.02 -22.68
CA LEU A 232 -0.24 -3.37 -23.19
C LEU A 232 -1.41 -4.37 -23.33
N GLY A 233 -1.15 -5.58 -23.84
CA GLY A 233 -2.16 -6.64 -23.94
C GLY A 233 -2.81 -6.97 -22.59
N SER A 234 -2.00 -7.13 -21.54
CA SER A 234 -2.51 -7.38 -20.18
C SER A 234 -3.33 -6.21 -19.61
N LEU A 235 -2.91 -4.97 -19.90
CA LEU A 235 -3.59 -3.77 -19.42
C LEU A 235 -4.93 -3.54 -20.13
N LEU A 236 -5.03 -3.86 -21.42
CA LEU A 236 -6.30 -3.85 -22.15
C LEU A 236 -7.30 -4.86 -21.56
N LEU A 237 -6.83 -6.07 -21.22
CA LEU A 237 -7.66 -7.05 -20.51
C LEU A 237 -8.06 -6.57 -19.11
N THR A 238 -7.17 -5.86 -18.42
CA THR A 238 -7.45 -5.26 -17.10
C THR A 238 -8.67 -4.33 -17.13
N VAL A 239 -8.81 -3.51 -18.19
CA VAL A 239 -9.99 -2.63 -18.38
C VAL A 239 -11.28 -3.45 -18.48
N ILE A 240 -11.27 -4.57 -19.19
CA ILE A 240 -12.43 -5.47 -19.31
C ILE A 240 -12.83 -5.98 -17.93
N PHE A 241 -11.88 -6.48 -17.14
CA PHE A 241 -12.15 -6.95 -15.78
C PHE A 241 -12.61 -5.83 -14.84
N ALA A 242 -12.07 -4.61 -14.99
CA ALA A 242 -12.54 -3.45 -14.23
C ALA A 242 -14.02 -3.12 -14.51
N LEU A 243 -14.46 -3.26 -15.75
CA LEU A 243 -15.86 -3.05 -16.14
C LEU A 243 -16.79 -4.13 -15.55
N LEU A 244 -16.32 -5.38 -15.50
CA LEU A 244 -17.04 -6.53 -14.92
C LEU A 244 -17.20 -6.45 -13.39
N LEU A 245 -16.45 -5.60 -12.70
CA LEU A 245 -16.57 -5.43 -11.25
C LEU A 245 -17.97 -4.89 -10.86
N PRO A 246 -18.67 -5.49 -9.89
CA PRO A 246 -20.00 -5.02 -9.49
C PRO A 246 -19.98 -3.63 -8.83
N ASN A 247 -20.94 -2.78 -9.18
CA ASN A 247 -21.04 -1.44 -8.58
C ASN A 247 -21.29 -1.52 -7.06
N VAL A 248 -20.59 -0.68 -6.29
CA VAL A 248 -20.83 -0.49 -4.84
C VAL A 248 -21.98 0.52 -4.66
N LYS A 249 -22.79 0.35 -3.61
CA LYS A 249 -23.83 1.31 -3.21
C LYS A 249 -23.39 2.01 -1.93
N TRP A 250 -23.62 3.31 -1.80
CA TRP A 250 -23.20 4.06 -0.61
C TRP A 250 -23.92 3.59 0.67
N GLN A 251 -25.17 3.13 0.55
CA GLN A 251 -25.93 2.58 1.67
C GLN A 251 -25.25 1.36 2.30
N SER A 252 -24.61 0.50 1.50
CA SER A 252 -23.91 -0.68 2.04
C SER A 252 -22.63 -0.28 2.79
N VAL A 253 -21.99 0.83 2.43
CA VAL A 253 -20.84 1.39 3.17
C VAL A 253 -21.28 1.90 4.54
N VAL A 254 -22.40 2.63 4.61
CA VAL A 254 -22.96 3.15 5.87
C VAL A 254 -23.39 2.02 6.80
N LEU A 255 -24.17 1.07 6.31
CA LEU A 255 -24.65 -0.08 7.10
C LEU A 255 -23.49 -0.92 7.68
N ARG A 256 -22.41 -1.07 6.92
CA ARG A 256 -21.22 -1.82 7.37
C ARG A 256 -20.38 -1.06 8.39
N SER A 257 -20.44 0.27 8.38
CA SER A 257 -19.78 1.14 9.35
C SER A 257 -20.55 1.11 10.68
N SER A 258 -21.88 1.18 10.65
CA SER A 258 -22.70 1.08 11.87
C SER A 258 -22.64 -0.31 12.52
N GLN A 259 -22.48 -1.38 11.73
CA GLN A 259 -22.31 -2.75 12.26
C GLN A 259 -20.94 -3.01 12.91
N SER A 260 -19.91 -2.20 12.62
CA SER A 260 -18.64 -2.24 13.38
C SER A 260 -18.87 -1.72 14.79
N ASP A 261 -19.50 -0.56 14.88
CA ASP A 261 -19.60 0.21 16.11
C ASP A 261 -20.49 -0.52 17.14
N GLU A 262 -21.53 -1.23 16.68
CA GLU A 262 -22.37 -2.07 17.55
C GLU A 262 -21.66 -3.28 18.18
N LYS A 263 -20.51 -3.71 17.66
CA LYS A 263 -19.75 -4.85 18.19
C LYS A 263 -18.62 -4.45 19.13
N GLU A 264 -18.17 -3.20 19.10
CA GLU A 264 -17.03 -2.72 19.88
C GLU A 264 -17.46 -1.81 21.07
N ASP A 265 -18.66 -1.22 21.08
CA ASP A 265 -19.13 -0.37 22.19
C ASP A 265 -20.43 -0.84 22.87
N VAL A 266 -20.29 -1.43 24.07
CA VAL A 266 -21.34 -1.48 25.12
C VAL A 266 -21.22 -0.28 26.07
N ALA A 267 -20.26 0.63 25.86
CA ALA A 267 -19.96 1.72 26.79
C ALA A 267 -19.63 3.04 26.07
N MET A 268 -20.53 3.54 25.22
CA MET A 268 -20.49 4.95 24.85
C MET A 268 -21.89 5.56 24.86
N SER A 269 -21.98 6.75 25.45
CA SER A 269 -23.18 7.51 25.77
C SER A 269 -24.13 7.70 24.58
N ASP A 270 -25.42 7.68 24.91
CA ASP A 270 -26.63 7.69 24.07
C ASP A 270 -26.77 8.88 23.09
N ASP A 271 -25.87 9.88 23.15
CA ASP A 271 -25.97 11.11 22.36
C ASP A 271 -25.36 11.03 20.94
N THR A 272 -24.58 9.99 20.62
CA THR A 272 -23.96 9.84 19.29
C THR A 272 -24.75 8.97 18.31
N LYS A 273 -25.87 8.37 18.74
CA LYS A 273 -26.72 7.51 17.89
C LYS A 273 -27.70 8.26 16.99
N LYS A 274 -27.67 9.59 16.99
CA LYS A 274 -28.53 10.41 16.12
C LYS A 274 -27.81 10.74 14.81
N ASP A 275 -28.53 10.46 13.74
CA ASP A 275 -28.29 10.82 12.34
C ASP A 275 -27.38 9.87 11.54
N GLN A 276 -27.89 8.65 11.33
CA GLN A 276 -27.54 7.91 10.10
C GLN A 276 -27.83 8.83 8.89
N PRO A 277 -26.86 9.00 7.97
CA PRO A 277 -27.01 9.95 6.88
C PRO A 277 -28.14 9.51 5.93
N ASN A 278 -29.14 10.38 5.77
CA ASN A 278 -30.29 10.13 4.89
C ASN A 278 -30.02 10.61 3.46
N THR A 279 -29.05 11.50 3.29
CA THR A 279 -28.63 12.03 1.99
C THR A 279 -27.13 11.81 1.78
N TYR A 280 -26.71 11.64 0.53
CA TYR A 280 -25.30 11.47 0.18
C TYR A 280 -24.39 12.62 0.69
N TRP A 281 -24.87 13.86 0.68
CA TRP A 281 -24.13 15.00 1.25
C TRP A 281 -23.89 14.88 2.76
N GLN A 282 -24.87 14.37 3.51
CA GLN A 282 -24.71 14.12 4.95
C GLN A 282 -23.69 12.99 5.18
N PHE A 283 -23.69 11.96 4.32
CA PHE A 283 -22.68 10.90 4.35
C PHE A 283 -21.27 11.45 4.15
N ALA A 284 -21.06 12.33 3.17
CA ALA A 284 -19.76 12.95 2.92
C ALA A 284 -19.27 13.78 4.11
N GLN A 285 -20.13 14.62 4.70
CA GLN A 285 -19.78 15.45 5.86
C GLN A 285 -19.45 14.61 7.09
N TRP A 286 -20.27 13.59 7.36
CA TRP A 286 -20.04 12.65 8.47
C TRP A 286 -18.69 11.95 8.32
N ARG A 287 -18.39 11.43 7.12
CA ARG A 287 -17.14 10.68 6.85
C ARG A 287 -15.90 11.54 7.07
N VAL A 288 -15.88 12.77 6.56
CA VAL A 288 -14.73 13.69 6.73
C VAL A 288 -14.50 14.04 8.21
N THR A 289 -15.58 14.31 8.95
CA THR A 289 -15.50 14.70 10.36
C THR A 289 -14.95 13.55 11.23
N TYR A 290 -15.41 12.33 10.96
CA TYR A 290 -14.94 11.11 11.65
C TYR A 290 -13.43 10.86 11.42
N LEU A 291 -12.97 10.95 10.17
CA LEU A 291 -11.56 10.75 9.82
C LEU A 291 -10.63 11.76 10.52
N TRP A 292 -11.08 13.01 10.67
CA TRP A 292 -10.31 14.06 11.34
C TRP A 292 -10.19 13.82 12.85
N HIS A 293 -11.26 13.35 13.50
CA HIS A 293 -11.24 13.01 14.92
C HIS A 293 -10.27 11.88 15.19
N ASP A 294 -10.34 10.81 14.39
CA ASP A 294 -9.44 9.67 14.48
C ASP A 294 -7.98 10.07 14.29
N ALA A 295 -7.68 10.90 13.29
CA ALA A 295 -6.34 11.42 13.06
C ALA A 295 -5.74 12.05 14.33
N LYS A 296 -6.51 12.92 15.00
CA LYS A 296 -6.05 13.60 16.22
C LYS A 296 -5.75 12.63 17.34
N GLN A 297 -6.61 11.64 17.54
CA GLN A 297 -6.42 10.64 18.60
C GLN A 297 -5.17 9.79 18.36
N VAL A 298 -4.95 9.37 17.10
CA VAL A 298 -3.81 8.54 16.70
C VAL A 298 -2.49 9.29 16.88
N TYR A 299 -2.41 10.51 16.35
CA TYR A 299 -1.18 11.31 16.41
C TYR A 299 -0.92 11.93 17.79
N SER A 300 -1.84 11.80 18.75
CA SER A 300 -1.58 12.12 20.15
C SER A 300 -0.72 11.06 20.86
N ASN A 301 -0.65 9.83 20.32
CA ASN A 301 0.16 8.75 20.89
C ASN A 301 1.60 8.79 20.32
N THR A 302 2.59 9.05 21.16
CA THR A 302 4.00 9.13 20.75
C THR A 302 4.52 7.83 20.12
N PHE A 303 4.00 6.67 20.52
CA PHE A 303 4.37 5.40 19.89
C PHE A 303 3.87 5.34 18.43
N MET A 304 2.64 5.80 18.15
CA MET A 304 2.11 5.89 16.78
C MET A 304 2.90 6.88 15.93
N VAL A 305 3.17 8.08 16.46
CA VAL A 305 3.92 9.13 15.75
C VAL A 305 5.28 8.63 15.28
N LYS A 306 6.00 7.86 16.11
CA LYS A 306 7.33 7.33 15.75
C LYS A 306 7.29 6.36 14.58
N TRP A 307 6.34 5.42 14.58
CA TRP A 307 6.18 4.46 13.49
C TRP A 307 5.64 5.14 12.22
N SER A 308 4.74 6.12 12.35
CA SER A 308 4.31 6.97 11.22
C SER A 308 5.47 7.75 10.61
N LEU A 309 6.31 8.36 11.45
CA LEU A 309 7.47 9.12 10.99
C LEU A 309 8.47 8.20 10.27
N TRP A 310 8.76 7.03 10.85
CA TRP A 310 9.61 6.02 10.20
C TRP A 310 9.07 5.60 8.83
N TRP A 311 7.77 5.28 8.75
CA TRP A 311 7.12 4.94 7.50
C TRP A 311 7.31 6.06 6.47
N ALA A 312 6.94 7.30 6.81
CA ALA A 312 6.97 8.40 5.86
C ALA A 312 8.38 8.67 5.34
N LEU A 313 9.37 8.64 6.24
CA LEU A 313 10.78 8.86 5.90
C LEU A 313 11.34 7.74 5.01
N THR A 314 11.14 6.48 5.38
CA THR A 314 11.69 5.35 4.62
C THR A 314 10.96 5.12 3.30
N MET A 315 9.64 5.37 3.24
CA MET A 315 8.89 5.27 2.00
C MET A 315 9.31 6.34 0.98
N CYS A 316 9.63 7.56 1.43
CA CYS A 316 10.26 8.58 0.59
C CYS A 316 11.57 8.06 -0.05
N GLY A 317 12.48 7.51 0.76
CA GLY A 317 13.73 6.92 0.28
C GLY A 317 13.51 5.77 -0.71
N TYR A 318 12.61 4.84 -0.38
CA TYR A 318 12.28 3.71 -1.24
C TYR A 318 11.69 4.12 -2.59
N LEU A 319 10.75 5.05 -2.61
CA LEU A 319 10.18 5.56 -3.86
C LEU A 319 11.24 6.28 -4.70
N GLN A 320 12.15 7.02 -4.05
CA GLN A 320 13.26 7.67 -4.75
C GLN A 320 14.20 6.63 -5.38
N ILE A 321 14.67 5.66 -4.62
CA ILE A 321 15.60 4.63 -5.10
C ILE A 321 14.95 3.80 -6.20
N GLY A 322 13.69 3.38 -6.03
CA GLY A 322 12.95 2.61 -7.03
C GLY A 322 12.78 3.35 -8.36
N ASN A 323 12.56 4.67 -8.33
CA ASN A 323 12.38 5.46 -9.56
C ASN A 323 13.67 5.64 -10.37
N TYR A 324 14.84 5.52 -9.72
CA TYR A 324 16.14 5.91 -10.28
C TYR A 324 17.17 4.76 -10.32
N ILE A 325 16.84 3.56 -9.81
CA ILE A 325 17.76 2.42 -9.76
C ILE A 325 18.17 1.92 -11.13
N GLN A 326 17.24 1.86 -12.09
CA GLN A 326 17.54 1.39 -13.44
C GLN A 326 18.47 2.35 -14.19
N THR A 327 18.33 3.67 -13.96
CA THR A 327 19.25 4.69 -14.46
C THR A 327 20.65 4.47 -13.90
N LEU A 328 20.78 4.17 -12.60
CA LEU A 328 22.08 3.87 -11.99
C LEU A 328 22.71 2.60 -12.57
N TRP A 329 21.94 1.52 -12.76
CA TRP A 329 22.43 0.28 -13.36
C TRP A 329 22.93 0.47 -14.79
N ALA A 330 22.22 1.28 -15.59
CA ALA A 330 22.56 1.51 -16.98
C ALA A 330 23.97 2.08 -17.17
N GLN A 331 24.43 2.94 -16.25
CA GLN A 331 25.79 3.49 -16.29
C GLN A 331 26.90 2.43 -16.31
N VAL A 332 26.64 1.27 -15.70
CA VAL A 332 27.58 0.15 -15.66
C VAL A 332 27.31 -0.84 -16.78
N GLN A 333 26.04 -1.02 -17.16
CA GLN A 333 25.63 -1.94 -18.23
C GLN A 333 26.11 -1.49 -19.61
N ASP A 334 26.17 -0.18 -19.87
CA ASP A 334 26.65 0.38 -21.15
C ASP A 334 28.18 0.23 -21.33
N THR A 335 28.93 -0.01 -20.24
CA THR A 335 30.41 -0.09 -20.27
C THR A 335 30.94 -1.53 -20.37
N SER A 336 30.15 -2.52 -19.97
CA SER A 336 30.57 -3.93 -20.02
C SER A 336 30.34 -4.53 -21.41
N GLU A 337 31.40 -4.89 -22.14
CA GLU A 337 31.37 -5.61 -23.44
C GLU A 337 30.70 -7.01 -23.38
N GLN A 338 30.14 -7.40 -22.23
CA GLN A 338 29.45 -8.67 -21.94
C GLN A 338 28.14 -8.39 -21.18
N SER A 339 27.12 -7.81 -21.83
CA SER A 339 25.96 -7.27 -21.11
C SER A 339 24.69 -8.14 -21.26
N ASP A 340 24.68 -9.33 -20.68
CA ASP A 340 23.38 -9.94 -20.35
C ASP A 340 22.73 -9.10 -19.24
N VAL A 341 21.65 -8.39 -19.55
CA VAL A 341 20.90 -7.55 -18.60
C VAL A 341 20.00 -8.44 -17.75
N TYR A 342 20.27 -8.57 -16.45
CA TYR A 342 19.53 -9.46 -15.53
C TYR A 342 18.49 -8.73 -14.65
N ASN A 343 18.05 -7.53 -15.05
CA ASN A 343 17.11 -6.71 -14.28
C ASN A 343 15.83 -7.48 -13.91
N GLY A 344 15.28 -8.27 -14.85
CA GLY A 344 14.07 -9.06 -14.61
C GLY A 344 14.23 -10.09 -13.50
N PHE A 345 15.35 -10.81 -13.44
CA PHE A 345 15.60 -11.74 -12.33
C PHE A 345 15.75 -11.04 -10.98
N VAL A 346 16.45 -9.90 -10.95
CA VAL A 346 16.67 -9.16 -9.69
C VAL A 346 15.34 -8.62 -9.16
N GLU A 347 14.56 -7.95 -10.01
CA GLU A 347 13.22 -7.42 -9.64
C GLU A 347 12.23 -8.54 -9.29
N ALA A 348 12.42 -9.77 -9.80
CA ALA A 348 11.63 -10.95 -9.43
C ALA A 348 12.04 -11.54 -8.06
N LEU A 349 13.34 -11.64 -7.79
CA LEU A 349 13.87 -12.27 -6.58
C LEU A 349 13.67 -11.41 -5.34
N CYS A 350 13.76 -10.08 -5.46
CA CYS A 350 13.66 -9.20 -4.29
C CYS A 350 12.31 -9.34 -3.56
N PRO A 351 11.13 -9.28 -4.24
CA PRO A 351 9.85 -9.51 -3.60
C PRO A 351 9.67 -10.93 -3.07
N LEU A 352 10.25 -11.94 -3.75
CA LEU A 352 10.17 -13.34 -3.32
C LEU A 352 10.92 -13.56 -2.00
N ILE A 353 12.14 -13.05 -1.89
CA ILE A 353 12.96 -13.13 -0.67
C ILE A 353 12.34 -12.29 0.44
N SER A 354 11.80 -11.10 0.11
CA SER A 354 11.09 -10.24 1.06
C SER A 354 9.90 -10.97 1.67
N GLY A 355 9.06 -11.58 0.83
CA GLY A 355 7.93 -12.40 1.27
C GLY A 355 8.37 -13.52 2.20
N GLY A 356 9.38 -14.30 1.79
CA GLY A 356 10.01 -15.36 2.60
C GLY A 356 10.45 -14.87 3.98
N SER A 357 11.12 -13.72 4.02
CA SER A 357 11.67 -13.14 5.25
C SER A 357 10.58 -12.64 6.19
N ILE A 358 9.52 -12.02 5.65
CA ILE A 358 8.34 -11.63 6.42
C ILE A 358 7.66 -12.88 7.02
N LEU A 359 7.71 -14.04 6.32
CA LEU A 359 7.20 -15.31 6.88
C LEU A 359 7.91 -15.74 8.15
N LEU A 360 9.22 -15.54 8.18
CA LEU A 360 10.04 -15.93 9.30
C LEU A 360 9.90 -14.94 10.47
N LEU A 361 9.63 -13.66 10.17
CA LEU A 361 9.47 -12.61 11.16
C LEU A 361 8.34 -12.90 12.16
N GLN A 362 7.29 -13.61 11.77
CA GLN A 362 6.18 -13.98 12.67
C GLN A 362 6.62 -14.87 13.85
N TRP A 363 7.73 -15.59 13.71
CA TRP A 363 8.28 -16.44 14.78
C TRP A 363 9.21 -15.65 15.72
N LEU A 364 9.58 -14.41 15.36
CA LEU A 364 10.40 -13.55 16.18
C LEU A 364 9.51 -12.75 17.15
N LYS A 365 9.54 -13.13 18.43
CA LYS A 365 8.83 -12.43 19.51
C LYS A 365 9.61 -11.18 19.97
N ILE A 366 9.63 -10.15 19.14
CA ILE A 366 10.33 -8.88 19.43
C ILE A 366 9.38 -7.93 20.18
N ASP A 367 9.83 -7.40 21.32
CA ASP A 367 9.14 -6.30 22.01
C ASP A 367 9.46 -4.96 21.34
N TRP A 368 8.61 -4.57 20.39
CA TRP A 368 8.73 -3.34 19.61
C TRP A 368 8.59 -2.06 20.45
N LYS A 369 7.95 -2.10 21.62
CA LYS A 369 7.88 -0.93 22.53
C LYS A 369 9.24 -0.66 23.17
N ARG A 370 9.94 -1.73 23.56
CA ARG A 370 11.25 -1.63 24.21
C ARG A 370 12.38 -1.39 23.21
N TRP A 371 12.42 -2.18 22.13
CA TRP A 371 13.56 -2.25 21.21
C TRP A 371 13.31 -1.60 19.84
N GLY A 372 12.09 -1.11 19.56
CA GLY A 372 11.74 -0.54 18.27
C GLY A 372 12.69 0.54 17.78
N GLU A 373 12.97 1.56 18.60
CA GLU A 373 13.88 2.66 18.23
C GLU A 373 15.28 2.19 17.85
N LEU A 374 15.80 1.15 18.52
CA LEU A 374 17.10 0.58 18.18
C LEU A 374 17.07 -0.12 16.82
N TRP A 375 16.05 -0.95 16.58
CA TRP A 375 15.89 -1.63 15.28
C TRP A 375 15.67 -0.66 14.13
N LEU A 376 14.91 0.43 14.35
CA LEU A 376 14.74 1.50 13.37
C LEU A 376 16.10 2.17 13.06
N ALA A 377 16.86 2.54 14.09
CA ALA A 377 18.19 3.14 13.89
C ALA A 377 19.17 2.19 13.15
N LEU A 378 19.19 0.90 13.53
CA LEU A 378 20.05 -0.10 12.91
C LEU A 378 19.66 -0.37 11.44
N ALA A 379 18.35 -0.44 11.14
CA ALA A 379 17.88 -0.61 9.78
C ALA A 379 18.28 0.58 8.90
N ALA A 380 18.08 1.82 9.37
CA ALA A 380 18.47 3.01 8.62
C ALA A 380 19.99 3.12 8.44
N LEU A 381 20.78 2.68 9.43
CA LEU A 381 22.23 2.64 9.32
C LEU A 381 22.70 1.61 8.28
N LEU A 382 22.03 0.45 8.23
CA LEU A 382 22.28 -0.56 7.21
C LEU A 382 21.87 -0.07 5.82
N ASP A 383 20.71 0.59 5.68
CA ASP A 383 20.30 1.24 4.43
C ASP A 383 21.35 2.26 3.96
N PHE A 384 21.85 3.11 4.85
CA PHE A 384 22.93 4.05 4.54
C PHE A 384 24.16 3.33 3.97
N ALA A 385 24.64 2.28 4.65
CA ALA A 385 25.82 1.55 4.22
C ALA A 385 25.61 0.88 2.85
N LEU A 386 24.46 0.22 2.66
CA LEU A 386 24.10 -0.43 1.40
C LEU A 386 24.03 0.57 0.24
N LEU A 387 23.37 1.71 0.45
CA LEU A 387 23.20 2.75 -0.58
C LEU A 387 24.51 3.48 -0.88
N TYR A 388 25.35 3.69 0.13
CA TYR A 388 26.67 4.29 -0.07
C TYR A 388 27.57 3.37 -0.92
N VAL A 389 27.62 2.07 -0.60
CA VAL A 389 28.36 1.08 -1.42
C VAL A 389 27.75 0.99 -2.82
N LEU A 390 26.43 0.98 -2.94
CA LEU A 390 25.73 0.97 -4.23
C LEU A 390 26.11 2.17 -5.11
N SER A 391 26.24 3.37 -4.54
CA SER A 391 26.62 4.60 -5.26
C SER A 391 28.05 4.56 -5.83
N MET A 392 28.94 3.79 -5.20
CA MET A 392 30.36 3.67 -5.55
C MET A 392 30.67 2.42 -6.40
N ALA A 393 29.70 1.52 -6.55
CA ALA A 393 29.92 0.25 -7.23
C ALA A 393 30.14 0.44 -8.74
N ASN A 394 31.10 -0.33 -9.28
CA ASN A 394 31.43 -0.37 -10.72
C ASN A 394 31.06 -1.72 -11.36
N GLY A 395 30.52 -2.67 -10.58
CA GLY A 395 30.13 -3.98 -11.07
C GLY A 395 28.65 -4.24 -10.84
N ILE A 396 27.93 -4.65 -11.89
CA ILE A 396 26.48 -4.81 -11.86
C ILE A 396 26.01 -5.84 -10.82
N TRP A 397 26.76 -6.93 -10.62
CA TRP A 397 26.44 -7.96 -9.62
C TRP A 397 26.45 -7.41 -8.19
N LEU A 398 27.43 -6.56 -7.86
CA LEU A 398 27.48 -5.91 -6.56
C LEU A 398 26.30 -4.95 -6.39
N MET A 399 25.94 -4.21 -7.44
CA MET A 399 24.80 -3.30 -7.41
C MET A 399 23.48 -4.04 -7.20
N TYR A 400 23.27 -5.15 -7.90
CA TYR A 400 22.10 -6.02 -7.72
C TYR A 400 22.02 -6.58 -6.31
N PHE A 401 23.13 -7.05 -5.75
CA PHE A 401 23.16 -7.58 -4.40
C PHE A 401 22.87 -6.49 -3.34
N MET A 402 23.47 -5.30 -3.47
CA MET A 402 23.21 -4.17 -2.57
C MET A 402 21.76 -3.69 -2.66
N TYR A 403 21.23 -3.48 -3.87
CA TYR A 403 19.84 -3.10 -4.10
C TYR A 403 18.88 -4.16 -3.55
N GLY A 404 19.13 -5.44 -3.84
CA GLY A 404 18.26 -6.52 -3.37
C GLY A 404 18.23 -6.66 -1.85
N THR A 405 19.37 -6.47 -1.19
CA THR A 405 19.45 -6.46 0.28
C THR A 405 18.68 -5.26 0.86
N TYR A 406 18.87 -4.07 0.30
CA TYR A 406 18.13 -2.86 0.67
C TYR A 406 16.62 -3.06 0.49
N HIS A 407 16.20 -3.59 -0.65
CA HIS A 407 14.81 -3.85 -0.99
C HIS A 407 14.17 -4.80 0.02
N VAL A 408 14.83 -5.92 0.33
CA VAL A 408 14.35 -6.89 1.33
C VAL A 408 14.24 -6.26 2.72
N LEU A 409 15.25 -5.49 3.13
CA LEU A 409 15.24 -4.82 4.44
C LEU A 409 14.09 -3.82 4.54
N TYR A 410 13.86 -3.01 3.52
CA TYR A 410 12.74 -2.07 3.46
C TYR A 410 11.40 -2.79 3.61
N HIS A 411 11.15 -3.88 2.86
CA HIS A 411 9.88 -4.61 2.94
C HIS A 411 9.65 -5.27 4.30
N ILE A 412 10.69 -5.75 4.97
CA ILE A 412 10.61 -6.24 6.35
C ILE A 412 10.19 -5.09 7.27
N MET A 413 10.89 -3.96 7.21
CA MET A 413 10.67 -2.83 8.13
C MET A 413 9.33 -2.12 7.91
N ILE A 414 8.87 -1.97 6.67
CA ILE A 414 7.54 -1.40 6.38
C ILE A 414 6.43 -2.32 6.90
N THR A 415 6.61 -3.64 6.84
CA THR A 415 5.65 -4.61 7.39
C THR A 415 5.59 -4.55 8.91
N VAL A 416 6.75 -4.44 9.57
CA VAL A 416 6.84 -4.20 11.02
C VAL A 416 6.14 -2.88 11.39
N SER A 417 6.36 -1.82 10.62
CA SER A 417 5.74 -0.51 10.85
C SER A 417 4.22 -0.59 10.69
N GLN A 418 3.73 -1.28 9.66
CA GLN A 418 2.30 -1.54 9.44
C GLN A 418 1.67 -2.29 10.61
N TYR A 419 2.31 -3.35 11.09
CA TYR A 419 1.85 -4.13 12.24
C TYR A 419 1.77 -3.28 13.52
N ASN A 420 2.81 -2.51 13.81
CA ASN A 420 2.86 -1.69 15.03
C ASN A 420 1.85 -0.53 14.98
N LEU A 421 1.65 0.09 13.82
CA LEU A 421 0.59 1.08 13.65
C LEU A 421 -0.79 0.43 13.80
N ALA A 422 -1.04 -0.70 13.11
CA ALA A 422 -2.33 -1.36 13.15
C ALA A 422 -2.72 -1.82 14.57
N THR A 423 -1.77 -2.30 15.37
CA THR A 423 -2.05 -2.75 16.74
C THR A 423 -2.31 -1.62 17.74
N GLY A 424 -1.91 -0.37 17.46
CA GLY A 424 -2.15 0.77 18.34
C GLY A 424 -3.27 1.72 17.91
N LEU A 425 -3.91 1.44 16.77
CA LEU A 425 -5.11 2.15 16.32
C LEU A 425 -6.34 1.52 17.00
N VAL A 426 -7.10 2.35 17.71
CA VAL A 426 -8.35 1.93 18.37
C VAL A 426 -9.51 1.87 17.37
N THR A 427 -9.45 2.65 16.28
CA THR A 427 -10.52 2.76 15.29
C THR A 427 -10.16 2.11 13.95
N HIS A 428 -11.17 1.78 13.15
CA HIS A 428 -11.03 1.18 11.82
C HIS A 428 -10.44 2.10 10.72
N SER A 429 -9.84 3.25 11.08
CA SER A 429 -9.31 4.27 10.14
C SER A 429 -7.89 4.01 9.63
N TYR A 430 -7.46 2.74 9.56
CA TYR A 430 -6.13 2.32 9.09
C TYR A 430 -5.75 2.91 7.72
N GLY A 431 -6.67 2.80 6.76
CA GLY A 431 -6.45 3.29 5.40
C GLY A 431 -6.20 4.80 5.36
N PHE A 432 -6.83 5.55 6.27
CA PHE A 432 -6.66 6.99 6.33
C PHE A 432 -5.28 7.38 6.88
N ILE A 433 -4.85 6.76 7.98
CA ILE A 433 -3.53 7.01 8.58
C ILE A 433 -2.41 6.62 7.62
N PHE A 434 -2.53 5.48 6.93
CA PHE A 434 -1.55 5.08 5.91
C PHE A 434 -1.53 6.04 4.73
N GLY A 435 -2.69 6.54 4.28
CA GLY A 435 -2.76 7.57 3.25
C GLY A 435 -2.07 8.88 3.64
N LEU A 436 -2.24 9.33 4.90
CA LEU A 436 -1.51 10.49 5.41
C LEU A 436 0.01 10.27 5.44
N ASN A 437 0.47 9.10 5.90
CA ASN A 437 1.90 8.77 5.89
C ASN A 437 2.47 8.78 4.46
N THR A 438 1.75 8.21 3.50
CA THR A 438 2.13 8.23 2.09
C THR A 438 2.15 9.65 1.54
N MET A 439 1.18 10.50 1.89
CA MET A 439 1.17 11.90 1.47
C MET A 439 2.40 12.66 1.99
N VAL A 440 2.79 12.46 3.25
CA VAL A 440 4.02 13.04 3.82
C VAL A 440 5.25 12.50 3.08
N ALA A 441 5.31 11.19 2.81
CA ALA A 441 6.39 10.58 2.05
C ALA A 441 6.53 11.19 0.65
N LEU A 442 5.42 11.39 -0.08
CA LEU A 442 5.41 11.99 -1.40
C LEU A 442 5.78 13.48 -1.40
N ALA A 443 5.40 14.21 -0.35
CA ALA A 443 5.82 15.60 -0.19
C ALA A 443 7.34 15.69 -0.01
N LEU A 444 7.92 14.84 0.84
CA LEU A 444 9.37 14.74 1.03
C LEU A 444 10.06 14.28 -0.27
N GLN A 445 9.52 13.27 -0.94
CA GLN A 445 10.06 12.75 -2.20
C GLN A 445 10.03 13.83 -3.30
N SER A 446 8.95 14.61 -3.40
CA SER A 446 8.83 15.70 -4.37
C SER A 446 9.83 16.80 -4.08
N ALA A 447 10.00 17.18 -2.81
CA ALA A 447 11.00 18.16 -2.41
C ALA A 447 12.43 17.69 -2.73
N MET A 448 12.75 16.43 -2.42
CA MET A 448 14.05 15.84 -2.74
C MET A 448 14.27 15.72 -4.25
N THR A 449 13.25 15.29 -5.01
CA THR A 449 13.32 15.20 -6.47
C THR A 449 13.55 16.56 -7.11
N PHE A 450 12.83 17.60 -6.67
CA PHE A 450 13.05 18.97 -7.15
C PHE A 450 14.45 19.46 -6.83
N ALA A 451 14.93 19.26 -5.59
CA ALA A 451 16.23 19.76 -5.17
C ALA A 451 17.40 19.04 -5.87
N VAL A 452 17.34 17.71 -5.97
CA VAL A 452 18.48 16.85 -6.31
C VAL A 452 18.48 16.40 -7.77
N VAL A 453 17.30 16.08 -8.32
CA VAL A 453 17.18 15.35 -9.59
C VAL A 453 16.79 16.25 -10.75
N ASP A 454 15.76 17.07 -10.54
CA ASP A 454 15.17 17.91 -11.57
C ASP A 454 16.21 18.91 -12.12
N LYS A 455 16.26 19.09 -13.44
CA LYS A 455 17.17 20.06 -14.07
C LYS A 455 16.87 21.51 -13.67
N ARG A 456 15.66 21.80 -13.18
CA ARG A 456 15.28 23.11 -12.62
C ARG A 456 15.85 23.34 -11.22
N GLY A 457 16.24 22.27 -10.52
CA GLY A 457 16.97 22.30 -9.26
C GLY A 457 18.47 22.19 -9.49
N LEU A 458 19.12 21.24 -8.79
CA LEU A 458 20.57 21.00 -8.96
C LEU A 458 20.91 20.11 -10.17
N GLY A 459 19.96 19.31 -10.68
CA GLY A 459 20.18 18.42 -11.82
C GLY A 459 21.40 17.49 -11.65
N LEU A 460 21.58 16.89 -10.47
CA LEU A 460 22.82 16.19 -10.15
C LEU A 460 22.96 14.86 -10.93
N PRO A 461 24.20 14.43 -11.25
CA PRO A 461 24.44 13.11 -11.82
C PRO A 461 23.94 11.99 -10.92
N ILE A 462 23.44 10.90 -11.49
CA ILE A 462 22.75 9.82 -10.77
C ILE A 462 23.56 9.24 -9.60
N ARG A 463 24.89 9.07 -9.72
CA ARG A 463 25.74 8.61 -8.62
C ARG A 463 25.74 9.57 -7.44
N THR A 464 25.83 10.88 -7.70
CA THR A 464 25.74 11.91 -6.67
C THR A 464 24.37 11.92 -6.02
N GLN A 465 23.30 11.67 -6.78
CA GLN A 465 21.95 11.51 -6.21
C GLN A 465 21.92 10.35 -5.21
N PHE A 466 22.49 9.19 -5.55
CA PHE A 466 22.54 8.03 -4.64
C PHE A 466 23.41 8.26 -3.40
N ILE A 467 24.46 9.08 -3.49
CA ILE A 467 25.20 9.55 -2.30
C ILE A 467 24.29 10.37 -1.39
N ILE A 468 23.47 11.25 -1.95
CA ILE A 468 22.49 12.04 -1.18
C ILE A 468 21.41 11.13 -0.58
N TYR A 469 20.93 10.13 -1.31
CA TYR A 469 19.97 9.15 -0.79
C TYR A 469 20.57 8.35 0.37
N ALA A 470 21.84 7.94 0.28
CA ALA A 470 22.55 7.34 1.40
C ALA A 470 22.59 8.32 2.59
N GLY A 471 23.03 9.55 2.39
CA GLY A 471 23.07 10.59 3.43
C GLY A 471 21.70 10.86 4.07
N TYR A 472 20.62 10.76 3.30
CA TYR A 472 19.25 10.82 3.80
C TYR A 472 18.94 9.68 4.77
N HIS A 473 19.31 8.43 4.45
CA HIS A 473 19.17 7.31 5.39
C HIS A 473 20.09 7.44 6.62
N ALA A 474 21.27 8.05 6.48
CA ALA A 474 22.12 8.38 7.63
C ALA A 474 21.43 9.39 8.57
N LEU A 475 20.75 10.41 8.03
CA LEU A 475 19.96 11.35 8.81
C LEU A 475 18.83 10.63 9.57
N ILE A 476 18.12 9.70 8.92
CA ILE A 476 17.10 8.87 9.58
C ILE A 476 17.72 8.09 10.74
N ALA A 477 18.87 7.43 10.51
CA ALA A 477 19.58 6.70 11.56
C ALA A 477 19.94 7.60 12.75
N LEU A 478 20.41 8.83 12.50
CA LEU A 478 20.72 9.81 13.54
C LEU A 478 19.48 10.23 14.34
N ILE A 479 18.34 10.47 13.69
CA ILE A 479 17.08 10.82 14.36
C ILE A 479 16.70 9.73 15.36
N PHE A 480 16.68 8.45 14.94
CA PHE A 480 16.29 7.36 15.82
C PHE A 480 17.36 7.01 16.86
N LEU A 481 18.66 7.11 16.52
CA LEU A 481 19.74 6.91 17.49
C LEU A 481 19.71 7.95 18.61
N ALA A 482 19.43 9.22 18.28
CA ALA A 482 19.26 10.27 19.29
C ALA A 482 18.12 9.96 20.27
N THR A 483 17.01 9.37 19.80
CA THR A 483 15.91 8.93 20.69
C THR A 483 16.33 7.81 21.64
N VAL A 484 17.14 6.85 21.17
CA VAL A 484 17.69 5.75 22.00
C VAL A 484 18.62 6.30 23.08
N ILE A 485 19.55 7.18 22.70
CA ILE A 485 20.52 7.80 23.62
C ILE A 485 19.78 8.68 24.66
N GLY A 486 18.78 9.46 24.23
CA GLY A 486 17.94 10.26 25.13
C GLY A 486 17.20 9.40 26.16
N ARG A 487 16.64 8.26 25.73
CA ARG A 487 15.97 7.31 26.63
C ARG A 487 16.94 6.68 27.64
N PHE A 488 18.14 6.31 27.20
CA PHE A 488 19.15 5.69 28.06
C PHE A 488 19.73 6.68 29.08
N SER A 489 20.07 7.89 28.63
CA SER A 489 20.55 8.97 29.51
C SER A 489 19.51 9.36 30.56
N HIS A 490 18.23 9.48 30.20
CA HIS A 490 17.16 9.75 31.17
C HIS A 490 17.03 8.66 32.24
N ARG A 491 17.18 7.38 31.86
CA ARG A 491 17.16 6.26 32.83
C ARG A 491 18.35 6.30 33.78
N LEU A 492 19.54 6.61 33.28
CA LEU A 492 20.74 6.75 34.10
C LEU A 492 20.65 7.94 35.07
N CYS A 493 20.10 9.08 34.63
CA CYS A 493 19.89 10.24 35.49
C CYS A 493 18.86 9.95 36.59
N ARG A 494 17.76 9.25 36.27
CA ARG A 494 16.72 8.88 37.24
C ARG A 494 17.19 7.86 38.27
N GLN A 495 18.17 7.00 37.93
CA GLN A 495 18.83 6.11 38.89
C GLN A 495 19.80 6.84 39.84
N LYS A 496 20.27 8.04 39.49
CA LYS A 496 21.19 8.83 40.32
C LYS A 496 20.48 9.80 41.28
N THR A 497 19.20 10.11 41.06
CA THR A 497 18.37 10.85 42.04
C THR A 497 17.99 9.94 43.22
N PRO A 498 18.32 10.30 44.48
CA PRO A 498 17.91 9.53 45.65
C PRO A 498 16.38 9.53 45.75
N LYS A 499 15.78 8.34 45.92
CA LYS A 499 14.33 8.20 46.13
C LYS A 499 13.93 8.99 47.38
N THR A 500 12.94 9.87 47.25
CA THR A 500 12.35 10.56 48.40
C THR A 500 11.48 9.59 49.22
N PRO A 501 11.27 9.81 50.53
CA PRO A 501 10.50 8.89 51.39
C PRO A 501 9.08 8.58 50.87
N LYS A 502 8.44 9.52 50.17
CA LYS A 502 7.14 9.32 49.50
C LYS A 502 7.17 8.25 48.41
N ASP A 503 8.30 8.10 47.71
CA ASP A 503 8.45 7.10 46.63
C ASP A 503 8.67 5.68 47.18
N LEU A 504 9.02 5.56 48.47
CA LEU A 504 9.16 4.29 49.19
C LEU A 504 7.80 3.81 49.72
N GLU A 505 6.97 4.70 50.27
CA GLU A 505 5.59 4.37 50.70
C GLU A 505 4.71 3.90 49.55
N GLU A 506 4.81 4.51 48.37
CA GLU A 506 4.02 4.10 47.19
C GLU A 506 4.46 2.73 46.64
N SER A 507 5.75 2.39 46.78
CA SER A 507 6.28 1.08 46.37
C SER A 507 5.94 -0.06 47.35
N VAL A 508 5.75 0.24 48.63
CA VAL A 508 5.31 -0.72 49.64
C VAL A 508 3.81 -1.02 49.48
N ASN A 509 2.99 0.01 49.25
CA ASN A 509 1.56 -0.17 48.99
C ASN A 509 1.24 -0.97 47.72
N LEU A 510 2.10 -0.91 46.68
CA LEU A 510 1.95 -1.71 45.47
C LEU A 510 2.33 -3.19 45.65
N GLN A 511 3.14 -3.53 46.65
CA GLN A 511 3.49 -4.92 46.96
C GLN A 511 2.52 -5.60 47.92
N GLU A 512 1.72 -4.85 48.70
CA GLU A 512 0.67 -5.43 49.55
C GLU A 512 -0.65 -5.70 48.81
N VAL A 513 -0.79 -5.24 47.55
CA VAL A 513 -2.00 -5.40 46.73
C VAL A 513 -1.85 -6.44 45.59
N GLN A 514 -0.66 -7.03 45.42
CA GLN A 514 -0.44 -8.21 44.56
C GLN A 514 -0.31 -9.47 45.40
#